data_AF-A0A9D8EJJ4-F1
#
_entry.id   AF-A0A9D8EJJ4-F1
#
_cell.length_a   1.000
_cell.length_b   1.000
_cell.length_c   1.000
_cell.angle_alpha   90.00
_cell.angle_beta   90.00
_cell.angle_gamma   90.00
#
_symmetry.space_group_name_H-M   'P 1'
#
loop_
_entity.id
_entity.type
_entity.pdbx_description
1 polymer ?
#
loop_
_entity_poly.entity_id
_entity_poly.type
_entity_poly.pdbx_seq_one_letter_code
_entity_poly.pdbx_strand_id
1 'polypeptide(L)'
;MVKNLFLEIGTEELPSSSINEAKVNLKVLLEDSLASNRLLYEDVSVFATPRRIVAFIANLEEKQQPSEKIITGPPVRIAFDIEGNPTQSAKGFAKSVNLTVEQLAQIDNGKGLYLGYKTVEEGRSTAEILPDILKNAVLSMTFSKQMTWGNYSLKFSRPVRWIAALFGADTVKFKIENIESSDSTFGLRNLEEPEIKIHEFKSIKHCLDFFESGAQIILDPEKRKQQILGEIEKLEKEKWSGKFKVVIDGELLAEVVNLIEIPNVLTGTFPEEYLYIPKEILIRAIQHHQRYFAVVDKKGNVSAIFITIQNGTEDPKGEIIKGNERVLKARLSDAKFFYEQDRKCSFDFWVEKLKGVVFYSGLGSLFDKS
;
A
#
# COMPACT_ATOMS: atom_id res chain seq x y z
N MET A 1 9.01 28.40 -3.78
CA MET A 1 9.28 27.84 -2.45
C MET A 1 8.67 26.45 -2.41
N VAL A 2 9.28 25.53 -1.66
CA VAL A 2 8.88 24.11 -1.62
C VAL A 2 8.76 23.65 -0.17
N LYS A 3 7.85 22.71 0.07
CA LYS A 3 7.62 22.04 1.35
C LYS A 3 7.42 20.54 1.11
N ASN A 4 7.65 19.72 2.13
CA ASN A 4 7.33 18.30 2.06
C ASN A 4 5.87 18.06 2.43
N LEU A 5 5.21 17.13 1.73
CA LEU A 5 3.89 16.66 2.10
C LEU A 5 3.98 15.26 2.71
N PHE A 6 3.28 15.05 3.81
CA PHE A 6 3.12 13.76 4.45
C PHE A 6 1.63 13.41 4.52
N LEU A 7 1.30 12.16 4.19
CA LEU A 7 -0.02 11.56 4.38
C LEU A 7 0.16 10.18 5.00
N GLU A 8 -0.55 9.89 6.07
CA GLU A 8 -0.75 8.56 6.62
C GLU A 8 -2.24 8.22 6.65
N ILE A 9 -2.56 7.01 6.21
CA ILE A 9 -3.89 6.40 6.32
C ILE A 9 -3.76 5.22 7.26
N GLY A 10 -4.23 5.39 8.49
CA GLY A 10 -4.26 4.33 9.49
C GLY A 10 -5.49 3.45 9.37
N THR A 11 -5.32 2.14 9.51
CA THR A 11 -6.36 1.13 9.24
C THR A 11 -6.35 0.01 10.28
N GLU A 12 -7.43 -0.77 10.32
CA GLU A 12 -7.35 -2.13 10.85
C GLU A 12 -6.49 -3.04 9.96
N GLU A 13 -6.08 -4.19 10.49
CA GLU A 13 -5.13 -5.11 9.85
C GLU A 13 -5.51 -5.49 8.40
N LEU A 14 -4.79 -4.87 7.47
CA LEU A 14 -4.82 -5.11 6.05
C LEU A 14 -4.31 -6.53 5.76
N PRO A 15 -5.00 -7.27 4.85
CA PRO A 15 -4.43 -8.47 4.26
C PRO A 15 -3.08 -8.19 3.59
N SER A 16 -2.16 -9.14 3.63
CA SER A 16 -0.86 -9.07 2.96
C SER A 16 -0.96 -8.72 1.47
N SER A 17 -1.99 -9.23 0.79
CA SER A 17 -2.29 -8.91 -0.62
C SER A 17 -2.62 -7.44 -0.83
N SER A 18 -3.37 -6.84 0.09
CA SER A 18 -3.84 -5.44 -0.03
C SER A 18 -2.73 -4.42 0.19
N ILE A 19 -1.62 -4.80 0.82
CA ILE A 19 -0.51 -3.87 1.15
C ILE A 19 0.25 -3.45 -0.10
N ASN A 20 0.51 -4.40 -1.01
CA ASN A 20 1.14 -4.09 -2.29
C ASN A 20 0.20 -3.27 -3.18
N GLU A 21 -1.09 -3.61 -3.21
CA GLU A 21 -2.11 -2.84 -3.92
C GLU A 21 -2.18 -1.40 -3.41
N ALA A 22 -2.22 -1.20 -2.08
CA ALA A 22 -2.26 0.11 -1.45
C ALA A 22 -1.10 1.01 -1.89
N LYS A 23 0.12 0.46 -1.86
CA LYS A 23 1.34 1.20 -2.21
C LYS A 23 1.32 1.71 -3.65
N VAL A 24 1.01 0.81 -4.59
CA VAL A 24 0.99 1.14 -6.02
C VAL A 24 -0.15 2.10 -6.33
N ASN A 25 -1.34 1.82 -5.81
CA ASN A 25 -2.54 2.58 -6.10
C ASN A 25 -2.46 4.01 -5.55
N LEU A 26 -2.06 4.20 -4.29
CA LEU A 26 -1.92 5.54 -3.71
C LEU A 26 -0.84 6.36 -4.41
N LYS A 27 0.29 5.74 -4.79
CA LYS A 27 1.35 6.44 -5.53
C LYS A 27 0.82 7.01 -6.83
N VAL A 28 0.19 6.19 -7.67
CA VAL A 28 -0.39 6.62 -8.96
C VAL A 28 -1.44 7.71 -8.76
N LEU A 29 -2.36 7.53 -7.81
CA LEU A 29 -3.41 8.52 -7.54
C LEU A 29 -2.84 9.88 -7.12
N LEU A 30 -1.78 9.91 -6.31
CA LEU A 30 -1.12 11.14 -5.91
C LEU A 30 -0.37 11.78 -7.07
N GLU A 31 0.41 11.02 -7.83
CA GLU A 31 1.15 11.52 -9.00
C GLU A 31 0.19 12.12 -10.05
N ASP A 32 -0.89 11.41 -10.39
CA ASP A 32 -1.91 11.87 -11.33
C ASP A 32 -2.63 13.13 -10.82
N SER A 33 -2.94 13.19 -9.53
CA SER A 33 -3.62 14.34 -8.92
C SER A 33 -2.72 15.56 -8.87
N LEU A 34 -1.44 15.40 -8.52
CA LEU A 34 -0.46 16.50 -8.50
C LEU A 34 -0.22 17.04 -9.91
N ALA A 35 -0.07 16.15 -10.90
CA ALA A 35 0.07 16.53 -12.31
C ALA A 35 -1.16 17.28 -12.85
N SER A 36 -2.36 16.78 -12.57
CA SER A 36 -3.62 17.41 -12.97
C SER A 36 -3.81 18.80 -12.34
N ASN A 37 -3.21 19.01 -11.16
CA ASN A 37 -3.20 20.29 -10.46
C ASN A 37 -1.95 21.14 -10.78
N ARG A 38 -1.12 20.75 -11.76
CA ARG A 38 0.07 21.49 -12.19
C ARG A 38 1.02 21.80 -11.02
N LEU A 39 1.15 20.88 -10.07
CA LEU A 39 2.07 21.00 -8.94
C LEU A 39 3.35 20.24 -9.25
N LEU A 40 4.50 20.93 -9.21
CA LEU A 40 5.79 20.26 -9.33
C LEU A 40 6.25 19.74 -7.97
N TYR A 41 6.94 18.62 -8.00
CA TYR A 41 7.52 17.93 -6.85
C TYR A 41 8.78 17.17 -7.30
N GLU A 42 9.59 16.74 -6.35
CA GLU A 42 10.81 15.98 -6.65
C GLU A 42 10.55 14.47 -6.71
N ASP A 43 9.90 13.90 -5.69
CA ASP A 43 9.62 12.47 -5.62
C ASP A 43 8.34 12.18 -4.82
N VAL A 44 7.70 11.04 -5.13
CA VAL A 44 6.61 10.44 -4.34
C VAL A 44 7.04 9.06 -3.85
N SER A 45 7.22 8.96 -2.55
CA SER A 45 7.57 7.72 -1.86
C SER A 45 6.37 7.20 -1.08
N VAL A 46 5.99 5.93 -1.29
CA VAL A 46 4.86 5.29 -0.61
C VAL A 46 5.30 3.99 0.06
N PHE A 47 4.91 3.83 1.33
CA PHE A 47 5.16 2.66 2.16
C PHE A 47 3.83 2.14 2.70
N ALA A 48 3.79 0.85 3.02
CA ALA A 48 2.62 0.25 3.63
C ALA A 48 3.01 -0.88 4.60
N THR A 49 2.24 -1.00 5.67
CA THR A 49 2.33 -2.05 6.67
C THR A 49 0.92 -2.64 6.88
N PRO A 50 0.74 -3.67 7.72
CA PRO A 50 -0.58 -4.18 8.06
C PRO A 50 -1.57 -3.12 8.53
N ARG A 51 -1.12 -2.01 9.11
CA ARG A 51 -2.02 -1.06 9.77
C ARG A 51 -1.93 0.36 9.24
N ARG A 52 -1.05 0.64 8.28
CA ARG A 52 -0.93 1.98 7.70
C ARG A 52 -0.45 1.98 6.27
N ILE A 53 -0.81 3.04 5.58
CA ILE A 53 -0.29 3.40 4.27
C ILE A 53 0.26 4.81 4.41
N VAL A 54 1.53 5.02 4.09
CA VAL A 54 2.25 6.28 4.27
C VAL A 54 2.72 6.76 2.91
N ALA A 55 2.42 8.01 2.57
CA ALA A 55 2.97 8.71 1.42
C ALA A 55 3.77 9.93 1.87
N PHE A 56 4.92 10.12 1.26
CA PHE A 56 5.79 11.27 1.45
C PHE A 56 6.12 11.86 0.07
N ILE A 57 5.80 13.14 -0.12
CA ILE A 57 6.14 13.88 -1.33
C ILE A 57 7.22 14.90 -1.00
N ALA A 58 8.38 14.75 -1.64
CA ALA A 58 9.53 15.59 -1.44
C ALA A 58 9.43 16.88 -2.27
N ASN A 59 9.76 18.02 -1.65
CA ASN A 59 9.89 19.31 -2.33
C ASN A 59 8.69 19.69 -3.22
N LEU A 60 7.49 19.52 -2.70
CA LEU A 60 6.25 19.96 -3.33
C LEU A 60 6.18 21.49 -3.34
N GLU A 61 5.92 22.07 -4.51
CA GLU A 61 5.77 23.52 -4.64
C GLU A 61 4.59 24.06 -3.83
N GLU A 62 4.76 25.26 -3.28
CA GLU A 62 3.72 25.93 -2.49
C GLU A 62 2.65 26.66 -3.33
N LYS A 63 2.83 26.73 -4.65
CA LYS A 63 1.88 27.33 -5.59
C LYS A 63 1.81 26.49 -6.85
N GLN A 64 0.60 26.30 -7.39
CA GLN A 64 0.42 25.69 -8.71
C GLN A 64 1.15 26.48 -9.78
N GLN A 65 1.62 25.78 -10.82
CA GLN A 65 2.14 26.45 -11.99
C GLN A 65 1.03 27.26 -12.69
N PRO A 66 1.32 28.51 -13.08
CA PRO A 66 0.37 29.32 -13.83
C PRO A 66 0.08 28.66 -15.18
N SER A 67 -1.10 28.90 -15.71
CA SER A 67 -1.50 28.38 -17.01
C SER A 67 -1.94 29.51 -17.93
N GLU A 68 -1.47 29.47 -19.18
CA GLU A 68 -2.04 30.35 -20.21
C GLU A 68 -3.44 29.86 -20.57
N LYS A 69 -4.43 30.72 -20.33
CA LYS A 69 -5.80 30.52 -20.76
C LYS A 69 -6.08 31.40 -21.96
N ILE A 70 -6.61 30.78 -23.02
CA ILE A 70 -7.07 31.50 -24.20
C ILE A 70 -8.57 31.77 -24.03
N ILE A 71 -8.94 33.05 -24.03
CA ILE A 71 -10.35 33.47 -24.01
C ILE A 71 -10.69 33.98 -25.41
N THR A 72 -11.58 33.26 -26.08
CA THR A 72 -12.07 33.63 -27.41
C THR A 72 -13.39 34.38 -27.29
N GLY A 73 -13.51 35.43 -28.09
CA GLY A 73 -14.68 36.27 -28.26
C GLY A 73 -15.38 35.98 -29.59
N PRO A 74 -15.90 36.99 -30.30
CA PRO A 74 -16.63 36.79 -31.54
C PRO A 74 -15.70 36.40 -32.73
N PRO A 75 -16.20 35.65 -33.73
CA PRO A 75 -15.49 35.42 -34.99
C PRO A 75 -15.01 36.74 -35.63
N VAL A 76 -13.81 36.75 -36.22
CA VAL A 76 -13.23 37.95 -36.87
C VAL A 76 -14.16 38.53 -37.92
N ARG A 77 -14.87 37.67 -38.67
CA ARG A 77 -15.86 38.06 -39.69
C ARG A 77 -17.05 38.90 -39.18
N ILE A 78 -17.35 38.87 -37.88
CA ILE A 78 -18.39 39.71 -37.26
C ILE A 78 -17.80 40.76 -36.32
N ALA A 79 -16.49 40.71 -36.08
CA ALA A 79 -15.77 41.62 -35.20
C ALA A 79 -15.35 42.91 -35.92
N PHE A 80 -15.13 42.84 -37.23
CA PHE A 80 -14.79 43.97 -38.08
C PHE A 80 -15.79 44.10 -39.23
N ASP A 81 -16.12 45.33 -39.61
CA ASP A 81 -16.94 45.60 -40.80
C ASP A 81 -16.10 45.60 -42.09
N ILE A 82 -16.75 45.89 -43.22
CA ILE A 82 -16.13 45.90 -44.56
C ILE A 82 -15.04 46.98 -44.68
N GLU A 83 -15.09 48.04 -43.87
CA GLU A 83 -14.10 49.11 -43.84
C GLU A 83 -12.96 48.83 -42.84
N GLY A 84 -13.03 47.71 -42.11
CA GLY A 84 -12.04 47.31 -41.11
C GLY A 84 -12.26 47.94 -39.74
N ASN A 85 -13.41 48.60 -39.49
CA ASN A 85 -13.70 49.22 -38.21
C ASN A 85 -14.27 48.19 -37.20
N PRO A 86 -13.93 48.29 -35.90
CA PRO A 86 -14.48 47.41 -34.87
C PRO A 86 -16.00 47.54 -34.71
N THR A 87 -16.72 46.42 -34.82
CA THR A 87 -18.17 46.35 -34.61
C THR A 87 -18.54 46.46 -33.13
N GLN A 88 -19.84 46.61 -32.84
CA GLN A 88 -20.34 46.59 -31.45
C GLN A 88 -20.04 45.27 -30.74
N SER A 89 -19.98 44.14 -31.45
CA SER A 89 -19.61 42.85 -30.87
C SER A 89 -18.14 42.82 -30.43
N ALA A 90 -17.23 43.39 -31.22
CA ALA A 90 -15.82 43.51 -30.84
C ALA A 90 -15.63 44.45 -29.65
N LYS A 91 -16.27 45.63 -29.67
CA LYS A 91 -16.21 46.62 -28.58
C LYS A 91 -16.83 46.09 -27.28
N GLY A 92 -17.96 45.38 -27.38
CA GLY A 92 -18.62 44.75 -26.24
C GLY A 92 -17.78 43.66 -25.60
N PHE A 93 -17.15 42.80 -26.41
CA PHE A 93 -16.23 41.76 -25.91
C PHE A 93 -15.00 42.39 -25.25
N ALA A 94 -14.32 43.34 -25.90
CA ALA A 94 -13.16 44.04 -25.34
C ALA A 94 -13.49 44.69 -23.98
N LYS A 95 -14.64 45.35 -23.86
CA LYS A 95 -15.11 45.94 -22.60
C LYS A 95 -15.37 44.88 -21.52
N SER A 96 -15.92 43.72 -21.87
CA SER A 96 -16.20 42.64 -20.92
C SER A 96 -14.94 42.05 -20.28
N VAL A 97 -13.80 42.17 -20.96
CA VAL A 97 -12.49 41.67 -20.51
C VAL A 97 -11.54 42.80 -20.09
N ASN A 98 -12.05 44.02 -19.95
CA ASN A 98 -11.30 45.24 -19.60
C ASN A 98 -10.07 45.52 -20.50
N LEU A 99 -10.17 45.21 -21.80
CA LEU A 99 -9.15 45.50 -22.81
C LEU A 99 -9.72 46.41 -23.91
N THR A 100 -8.86 47.01 -24.72
CA THR A 100 -9.26 47.68 -25.97
C THR A 100 -9.27 46.66 -27.12
N VAL A 101 -9.97 46.96 -28.23
CA VAL A 101 -10.06 46.03 -29.36
C VAL A 101 -8.68 45.79 -29.98
N GLU A 102 -7.81 46.79 -29.95
CA GLU A 102 -6.44 46.74 -30.48
C GLU A 102 -5.52 45.84 -29.64
N GLN A 103 -5.89 45.55 -28.39
CA GLN A 103 -5.17 44.63 -27.51
C GLN A 103 -5.59 43.17 -27.71
N LEU A 104 -6.63 42.91 -28.52
CA LEU A 104 -7.10 41.57 -28.82
C LEU A 104 -6.34 40.99 -30.04
N ALA A 105 -5.98 39.72 -29.94
CA ALA A 105 -5.36 38.96 -31.03
C ALA A 105 -6.41 38.19 -31.83
N GLN A 106 -6.11 37.91 -33.10
CA GLN A 106 -6.86 36.92 -33.87
C GLN A 106 -6.31 35.53 -33.57
N ILE A 107 -7.17 34.64 -33.10
CA ILE A 107 -6.83 33.29 -32.67
C ILE A 107 -7.61 32.29 -33.53
N ASP A 108 -6.89 31.38 -34.17
CA ASP A 108 -7.49 30.26 -34.90
C ASP A 108 -7.76 29.10 -33.93
N ASN A 109 -9.02 28.65 -33.86
CA ASN A 109 -9.45 27.53 -33.02
C ASN A 109 -9.84 26.28 -33.84
N GLY A 110 -9.45 26.21 -35.11
CA GLY A 110 -9.78 25.12 -36.04
C GLY A 110 -11.19 25.20 -36.62
N LYS A 111 -12.05 26.10 -36.11
CA LYS A 111 -13.38 26.42 -36.67
C LYS A 111 -13.44 27.80 -37.33
N GLY A 112 -12.30 28.49 -37.41
CA GLY A 112 -12.13 29.83 -37.99
C GLY A 112 -11.35 30.78 -37.09
N LEU A 113 -11.13 32.00 -37.58
CA LEU A 113 -10.47 33.07 -36.84
C LEU A 113 -11.45 33.78 -35.89
N TYR A 114 -11.09 33.91 -34.63
CA TYR A 114 -11.84 34.61 -33.59
C TYR A 114 -10.99 35.72 -32.99
N LEU A 115 -11.60 36.83 -32.57
CA LEU A 115 -10.92 37.74 -31.65
C LEU A 115 -10.77 37.05 -30.31
N GLY A 116 -9.65 37.26 -29.63
CA GLY A 116 -9.41 36.70 -28.31
C GLY A 116 -8.17 37.32 -27.68
N TYR A 117 -7.85 36.86 -26.48
CA TYR A 117 -6.62 37.24 -25.81
C TYR A 117 -6.10 36.08 -24.99
N LYS A 118 -4.79 36.09 -24.75
CA LYS A 118 -4.13 35.20 -23.81
C LYS A 118 -4.12 35.87 -22.46
N THR A 119 -4.61 35.17 -21.45
CA THR A 119 -4.50 35.60 -20.05
C THR A 119 -3.78 34.52 -19.26
N VAL A 120 -3.11 34.91 -18.19
CA VAL A 120 -2.46 33.97 -17.27
C VAL A 120 -3.45 33.69 -16.15
N GLU A 121 -3.91 32.44 -16.05
CA GLU A 121 -4.57 31.94 -14.86
C GLU A 121 -3.51 31.77 -13.78
N GLU A 122 -3.54 32.64 -12.78
CA GLU A 122 -2.64 32.51 -11.63
C GLU A 122 -2.87 31.19 -10.91
N GLY A 123 -1.79 30.49 -10.58
CA GLY A 123 -1.86 29.28 -9.78
C GLY A 123 -2.42 29.54 -8.38
N ARG A 124 -3.16 28.59 -7.84
CA ARG A 124 -3.65 28.66 -6.46
C ARG A 124 -2.55 28.23 -5.49
N SER A 125 -2.69 28.64 -4.22
CA SER A 125 -1.85 28.13 -3.15
C SER A 125 -2.05 26.61 -3.01
N THR A 126 -0.95 25.86 -2.89
CA THR A 126 -1.00 24.40 -2.72
C THR A 126 -1.78 24.03 -1.46
N ALA A 127 -1.64 24.81 -0.39
CA ALA A 127 -2.38 24.59 0.87
C ALA A 127 -3.91 24.67 0.70
N GLU A 128 -4.41 25.43 -0.26
CA GLU A 128 -5.86 25.56 -0.51
C GLU A 128 -6.47 24.36 -1.25
N ILE A 129 -5.67 23.65 -2.04
CA ILE A 129 -6.13 22.56 -2.91
C ILE A 129 -5.77 21.17 -2.37
N LEU A 130 -4.76 21.10 -1.50
CA LEU A 130 -4.32 19.86 -0.87
C LEU A 130 -5.44 19.08 -0.15
N PRO A 131 -6.35 19.71 0.62
CA PRO A 131 -7.46 18.98 1.24
C PRO A 131 -8.28 18.14 0.26
N ASP A 132 -8.61 18.70 -0.90
CA ASP A 132 -9.40 18.02 -1.93
C ASP A 132 -8.57 16.96 -2.66
N ILE A 133 -7.31 17.26 -2.97
CA ILE A 133 -6.38 16.29 -3.59
C ILE A 133 -6.24 15.04 -2.73
N LEU A 134 -5.91 15.21 -1.44
CA LEU A 134 -5.69 14.10 -0.52
C LEU A 134 -6.98 13.32 -0.26
N LYS A 135 -8.10 14.02 -0.05
CA LYS A 135 -9.40 13.38 0.12
C LYS A 135 -9.76 12.52 -1.10
N ASN A 136 -9.63 13.06 -2.30
CA ASN A 136 -9.95 12.33 -3.53
C ASN A 136 -9.01 11.15 -3.76
N ALA A 137 -7.72 11.28 -3.45
CA ALA A 137 -6.78 10.17 -3.53
C ALA A 137 -7.20 9.01 -2.61
N VAL A 138 -7.56 9.29 -1.35
CA VAL A 138 -8.01 8.23 -0.42
C VAL A 138 -9.33 7.60 -0.87
N LEU A 139 -10.31 8.41 -1.30
CA LEU A 139 -11.61 7.91 -1.76
C LEU A 139 -11.54 7.09 -3.05
N SER A 140 -10.54 7.37 -3.89
CA SER A 140 -10.32 6.68 -5.16
C SER A 140 -9.52 5.38 -5.02
N MET A 141 -9.10 5.04 -3.80
CA MET A 141 -8.32 3.83 -3.58
C MET A 141 -9.13 2.56 -3.88
N THR A 142 -8.55 1.67 -4.69
CA THR A 142 -9.17 0.40 -5.09
C THR A 142 -8.38 -0.80 -4.61
N PHE A 143 -9.09 -1.86 -4.21
CA PHE A 143 -8.50 -3.12 -3.76
C PHE A 143 -9.22 -4.31 -4.38
N SER A 144 -8.54 -5.46 -4.51
CA SER A 144 -9.15 -6.71 -5.01
C SER A 144 -10.32 -7.18 -4.15
N LYS A 145 -10.27 -6.90 -2.85
CA LYS A 145 -11.37 -7.14 -1.90
C LYS A 145 -11.61 -5.88 -1.09
N GLN A 146 -12.82 -5.34 -1.20
CA GLN A 146 -13.25 -4.15 -0.47
C GLN A 146 -14.45 -4.48 0.42
N MET A 147 -14.60 -3.71 1.48
CA MET A 147 -15.75 -3.73 2.35
C MET A 147 -16.23 -2.30 2.62
N THR A 148 -17.51 -2.20 2.97
CA THR A 148 -18.11 -1.03 3.61
C THR A 148 -18.30 -1.34 5.09
N TRP A 149 -18.33 -0.34 5.95
CA TRP A 149 -18.52 -0.54 7.39
C TRP A 149 -19.51 0.47 7.96
N GLY A 150 -20.29 0.02 8.96
CA GLY A 150 -21.35 0.83 9.55
C GLY A 150 -22.35 1.30 8.50
N ASN A 151 -22.63 2.61 8.51
CA ASN A 151 -23.52 3.28 7.55
C ASN A 151 -22.75 4.12 6.52
N TYR A 152 -21.43 3.89 6.37
CA TYR A 152 -20.58 4.67 5.49
C TYR A 152 -20.50 4.09 4.08
N SER A 153 -20.29 4.97 3.10
CA SER A 153 -20.23 4.62 1.68
C SER A 153 -18.83 4.26 1.19
N LEU A 154 -17.80 4.65 1.97
CA LEU A 154 -16.42 4.39 1.66
C LEU A 154 -16.14 2.88 1.54
N LYS A 155 -15.60 2.49 0.37
CA LYS A 155 -15.09 1.15 0.11
C LYS A 155 -13.59 1.13 0.35
N PHE A 156 -13.14 0.30 1.27
CA PHE A 156 -11.72 0.13 1.56
C PHE A 156 -11.42 -1.33 1.91
N SER A 157 -10.16 -1.76 1.86
CA SER A 157 -9.79 -3.14 2.24
C SER A 157 -10.12 -3.45 3.71
N ARG A 158 -9.98 -2.44 4.57
CA ARG A 158 -10.27 -2.48 6.02
C ARG A 158 -10.74 -1.11 6.51
N PRO A 159 -11.47 -1.04 7.63
CA PRO A 159 -11.88 0.25 8.20
C PRO A 159 -10.67 1.17 8.44
N VAL A 160 -10.79 2.41 7.98
CA VAL A 160 -9.85 3.49 8.28
C VAL A 160 -10.09 3.96 9.72
N ARG A 161 -9.02 4.24 10.46
CA ARG A 161 -9.05 4.58 11.90
C ARG A 161 -8.57 5.99 12.19
N TRP A 162 -7.53 6.44 11.50
CA TRP A 162 -7.04 7.82 11.59
C TRP A 162 -6.44 8.23 10.25
N ILE A 163 -6.29 9.53 10.06
CA ILE A 163 -5.57 10.11 8.94
C ILE A 163 -4.66 11.18 9.51
N ALA A 164 -3.36 11.11 9.22
CA ALA A 164 -2.42 12.18 9.53
C ALA A 164 -1.99 12.85 8.23
N ALA A 165 -2.04 14.18 8.15
CA ALA A 165 -1.67 14.89 6.94
C ALA A 165 -1.01 16.24 7.26
N LEU A 166 0.21 16.44 6.79
CA LEU A 166 1.00 17.64 7.06
C LEU A 166 1.67 18.16 5.78
N PHE A 167 1.62 19.48 5.57
CA PHE A 167 2.35 20.19 4.53
C PHE A 167 3.37 21.13 5.18
N GLY A 168 4.63 20.71 5.22
CA GLY A 168 5.62 21.29 6.13
C GLY A 168 5.23 21.02 7.59
N ALA A 169 5.02 22.09 8.36
CA ALA A 169 4.54 22.02 9.75
C ALA A 169 3.02 22.23 9.89
N ASP A 170 2.32 22.50 8.78
CA ASP A 170 0.91 22.85 8.79
C ASP A 170 0.05 21.59 8.58
N THR A 171 -0.91 21.34 9.47
CA THR A 171 -1.87 20.24 9.29
C THR A 171 -2.80 20.51 8.11
N VAL A 172 -2.86 19.58 7.16
CA VAL A 172 -3.81 19.62 6.04
C VAL A 172 -5.15 19.08 6.52
N LYS A 173 -6.09 19.96 6.81
CA LYS A 173 -7.41 19.59 7.35
C LYS A 173 -8.39 19.17 6.27
N PHE A 174 -8.87 17.94 6.34
CA PHE A 174 -9.96 17.41 5.54
C PHE A 174 -10.69 16.31 6.32
N LYS A 175 -11.86 15.94 5.82
CA LYS A 175 -12.72 14.93 6.45
C LYS A 175 -13.14 13.87 5.45
N ILE A 176 -13.01 12.61 5.86
CA ILE A 176 -13.51 11.44 5.16
C ILE A 176 -14.51 10.76 6.07
N GLU A 177 -15.78 10.79 5.68
CA GLU A 177 -16.88 10.25 6.48
C GLU A 177 -16.85 10.83 7.91
N ASN A 178 -16.52 10.02 8.93
CA ASN A 178 -16.42 10.44 10.33
C ASN A 178 -14.98 10.70 10.83
N ILE A 179 -13.98 10.65 9.94
CA ILE A 179 -12.56 10.74 10.27
C ILE A 179 -12.04 12.10 9.80
N GLU A 180 -11.54 12.90 10.73
CA GLU A 180 -10.86 14.17 10.46
C GLU A 180 -9.35 13.94 10.42
N SER A 181 -8.65 14.56 9.47
CA SER A 181 -7.19 14.50 9.42
C SER A 181 -6.57 15.32 10.55
N SER A 182 -5.46 14.82 11.10
CA SER A 182 -4.74 15.45 12.21
C SER A 182 -3.22 15.46 11.98
N ASP A 183 -2.49 15.89 13.01
CA ASP A 183 -1.04 15.80 13.15
C ASP A 183 -0.60 14.58 14.00
N SER A 184 -1.49 13.64 14.29
CA SER A 184 -1.20 12.49 15.17
C SER A 184 -1.12 11.16 14.41
N THR A 185 -0.10 10.37 14.72
CA THR A 185 0.02 8.95 14.33
C THR A 185 -0.13 8.05 15.55
N PHE A 186 -0.15 6.73 15.31
CA PHE A 186 -0.20 5.73 16.35
C PHE A 186 0.93 4.72 16.20
N GLY A 187 1.69 4.48 17.27
CA GLY A 187 2.74 3.47 17.31
C GLY A 187 2.24 2.04 17.34
N LEU A 188 3.14 1.11 17.66
CA LEU A 188 2.82 -0.31 17.82
C LEU A 188 1.70 -0.50 18.86
N ARG A 189 0.75 -1.41 18.60
CA ARG A 189 -0.52 -1.55 19.37
C ARG A 189 -0.34 -1.75 20.88
N ASN A 190 0.80 -2.31 21.29
CA ASN A 190 1.07 -2.67 22.68
C ASN A 190 1.86 -1.57 23.45
N LEU A 191 2.07 -0.41 22.84
CA LEU A 191 2.64 0.75 23.54
C LEU A 191 1.62 1.35 24.52
N GLU A 192 2.09 1.77 25.69
CA GLU A 192 1.27 2.37 26.75
C GLU A 192 0.64 3.70 26.30
N GLU A 193 1.39 4.51 25.55
CA GLU A 193 0.92 5.74 24.90
C GLU A 193 1.08 5.60 23.39
N PRO A 194 0.03 5.12 22.68
CA PRO A 194 0.18 4.84 21.26
C PRO A 194 0.14 6.11 20.41
N GLU A 195 -0.49 7.19 20.86
CA GLU A 195 -0.62 8.43 20.06
C GLU A 195 0.67 9.25 20.10
N ILE A 196 1.18 9.60 18.92
CA ILE A 196 2.44 10.33 18.75
C ILE A 196 2.18 11.52 17.83
N LYS A 197 2.54 12.73 18.27
CA LYS A 197 2.43 13.93 17.44
C LYS A 197 3.55 14.02 16.42
N ILE A 198 3.18 14.39 15.21
CA ILE A 198 4.07 14.72 14.11
C ILE A 198 4.14 16.23 14.00
N HIS A 199 5.34 16.79 14.05
CA HIS A 199 5.54 18.22 13.84
C HIS A 199 5.78 18.54 12.37
N GLU A 200 6.81 17.92 11.78
CA GLU A 200 7.16 18.06 10.37
C GLU A 200 8.19 16.99 9.99
N PHE A 201 8.28 16.68 8.71
CA PHE A 201 9.35 15.83 8.17
C PHE A 201 10.23 16.62 7.21
N LYS A 202 11.52 16.66 7.53
CA LYS A 202 12.54 17.38 6.75
C LYS A 202 13.01 16.60 5.52
N SER A 203 12.87 15.28 5.56
CA SER A 203 13.22 14.37 4.48
C SER A 203 12.52 13.04 4.68
N ILE A 204 12.52 12.20 3.65
CA ILE A 204 12.04 10.82 3.77
C ILE A 204 12.80 10.03 4.84
N LYS A 205 14.12 10.24 4.95
CA LYS A 205 14.94 9.61 5.98
C LYS A 205 14.46 10.00 7.39
N HIS A 206 14.17 11.28 7.62
CA HIS A 206 13.61 11.73 8.91
C HIS A 206 12.26 11.06 9.20
N CYS A 207 11.39 10.91 8.20
CA CYS A 207 10.13 10.17 8.35
C CYS A 207 10.37 8.71 8.74
N LEU A 208 11.25 7.99 8.04
CA LEU A 208 11.55 6.58 8.35
C LEU A 208 12.16 6.43 9.75
N ASP A 209 13.13 7.27 10.10
CA ASP A 209 13.80 7.26 11.41
C ASP A 209 12.79 7.56 12.55
N PHE A 210 11.83 8.47 12.33
CA PHE A 210 10.78 8.80 13.29
C PHE A 210 9.85 7.61 13.59
N PHE A 211 9.39 6.90 12.56
CA PHE A 211 8.53 5.74 12.77
C PHE A 211 9.28 4.60 13.46
N GLU A 212 10.54 4.37 13.12
CA GLU A 212 11.31 3.28 13.70
C GLU A 212 11.67 3.54 15.16
N SER A 213 12.20 4.74 15.47
CA SER A 213 12.66 5.07 16.82
C SER A 213 11.55 5.54 17.77
N GLY A 214 10.58 6.29 17.25
CA GLY A 214 9.49 6.85 18.05
C GLY A 214 8.26 5.94 18.10
N ALA A 215 7.83 5.41 16.95
CA ALA A 215 6.59 4.63 16.85
C ALA A 215 6.80 3.12 17.01
N GLN A 216 8.05 2.67 17.05
CA GLN A 216 8.44 1.26 16.99
C GLN A 216 7.82 0.58 15.76
N ILE A 217 8.07 1.12 14.57
CA ILE A 217 7.55 0.61 13.30
C ILE A 217 8.58 0.77 12.18
N ILE A 218 8.87 -0.29 11.45
CA ILE A 218 9.69 -0.25 10.25
C ILE A 218 8.79 -0.16 9.02
N LEU A 219 8.67 1.04 8.44
CA LEU A 219 7.84 1.26 7.24
C LEU A 219 8.40 0.54 6.01
N ASP A 220 9.72 0.57 5.82
CA ASP A 220 10.37 0.00 4.64
C ASP A 220 10.29 -1.55 4.65
N PRO A 221 9.61 -2.17 3.68
CA PRO A 221 9.52 -3.62 3.59
C PRO A 221 10.87 -4.29 3.31
N GLU A 222 11.78 -3.65 2.58
CA GLU A 222 13.11 -4.23 2.32
C GLU A 222 13.96 -4.24 3.59
N LYS A 223 13.85 -3.20 4.43
CA LYS A 223 14.48 -3.19 5.75
C LYS A 223 13.92 -4.28 6.67
N ARG A 224 12.59 -4.45 6.72
CA ARG A 224 11.94 -5.56 7.46
C ARG A 224 12.46 -6.92 6.99
N LYS A 225 12.53 -7.13 5.67
CA LYS A 225 13.05 -8.35 5.06
C LYS A 225 14.51 -8.61 5.43
N GLN A 226 15.37 -7.60 5.33
CA GLN A 226 16.78 -7.71 5.70
C GLN A 226 16.97 -8.04 7.18
N GLN A 227 16.16 -7.46 8.06
CA GLN A 227 16.21 -7.79 9.48
C GLN A 227 15.82 -9.26 9.74
N ILE A 228 14.73 -9.75 9.14
CA ILE A 228 14.32 -11.16 9.24
C ILE A 228 15.44 -12.09 8.77
N LEU A 229 16.01 -11.82 7.60
CA LEU A 229 17.08 -12.64 7.02
C LEU A 229 18.35 -12.61 7.87
N GLY A 230 18.72 -11.44 8.40
CA GLY A 230 19.88 -11.28 9.28
C GLY A 230 19.71 -12.00 10.62
N GLU A 231 18.51 -11.94 11.22
CA GLU A 231 18.21 -12.69 12.44
C GLU A 231 18.20 -14.21 12.20
N ILE A 232 17.66 -14.66 11.07
CA ILE A 232 17.74 -16.08 10.66
C ILE A 232 19.20 -16.51 10.49
N GLU A 233 20.02 -15.73 9.78
CA GLU A 233 21.43 -16.06 9.56
C GLU A 233 22.21 -16.14 10.88
N LYS A 234 21.94 -15.24 11.83
CA LYS A 234 22.51 -15.30 13.18
C LYS A 234 22.06 -16.56 13.92
N LEU A 235 20.78 -16.92 13.87
CA LEU A 235 20.28 -18.16 14.48
C LEU A 235 20.97 -19.40 13.90
N GLU A 236 21.13 -19.47 12.58
CA GLU A 236 21.80 -20.59 11.90
C GLU A 236 23.28 -20.72 12.32
N LYS A 237 24.01 -19.61 12.37
CA LYS A 237 25.45 -19.60 12.68
C LYS A 237 25.73 -19.75 14.17
N GLU A 238 25.08 -18.94 15.01
CA GLU A 238 25.42 -18.79 16.42
C GLU A 238 24.68 -19.82 17.27
N LYS A 239 23.35 -19.89 17.15
CA LYS A 239 22.51 -20.76 17.99
C LYS A 239 22.56 -22.22 17.55
N TRP A 240 22.59 -22.48 16.25
CA TRP A 240 22.59 -23.86 15.71
C TRP A 240 23.96 -24.35 15.26
N SER A 241 24.99 -23.50 15.28
CA SER A 241 26.35 -23.86 14.85
C SER A 241 26.39 -24.51 13.46
N GLY A 242 25.53 -24.04 12.55
CA GLY A 242 25.36 -24.57 11.20
C GLY A 242 24.77 -25.98 11.10
N LYS A 243 24.22 -26.55 12.18
CA LYS A 243 23.57 -27.87 12.16
C LYS A 243 22.24 -27.86 11.41
N PHE A 244 21.56 -26.71 11.44
CA PHE A 244 20.23 -26.51 10.89
C PHE A 244 20.20 -25.31 9.96
N LYS A 245 19.30 -25.36 8.99
CA LYS A 245 19.05 -24.30 8.01
C LYS A 245 17.56 -24.06 7.86
N VAL A 246 17.14 -22.80 7.74
CA VAL A 246 15.77 -22.41 7.50
C VAL A 246 15.44 -22.57 6.01
N VAL A 247 14.30 -23.17 5.72
CA VAL A 247 13.76 -23.25 4.36
C VAL A 247 13.05 -21.93 4.05
N ILE A 248 13.77 -21.02 3.40
CA ILE A 248 13.25 -19.71 2.99
C ILE A 248 12.53 -19.86 1.65
N ASP A 249 11.21 -19.76 1.70
CA ASP A 249 10.37 -19.58 0.52
C ASP A 249 10.17 -18.07 0.26
N GLY A 250 10.39 -17.64 -0.98
CA GLY A 250 10.40 -16.22 -1.33
C GLY A 250 9.00 -15.58 -1.29
N GLU A 251 7.96 -16.33 -1.67
CA GLU A 251 6.59 -15.84 -1.64
C GLU A 251 6.09 -15.71 -0.20
N LEU A 252 6.37 -16.72 0.63
CA LEU A 252 6.06 -16.68 2.05
C LEU A 252 6.80 -15.55 2.76
N LEU A 253 8.10 -15.34 2.47
CA LEU A 253 8.86 -14.26 3.06
C LEU A 253 8.24 -12.89 2.70
N ALA A 254 7.86 -12.70 1.43
CA ALA A 254 7.19 -11.49 1.00
C ALA A 254 5.82 -11.31 1.69
N GLU A 255 5.06 -12.38 1.88
CA GLU A 255 3.79 -12.35 2.63
C GLU A 255 4.04 -11.94 4.09
N VAL A 256 4.98 -12.60 4.77
CA VAL A 256 5.30 -12.35 6.19
C VAL A 256 5.82 -10.93 6.41
N VAL A 257 6.70 -10.43 5.55
CA VAL A 257 7.16 -9.02 5.58
C VAL A 257 5.98 -8.07 5.56
N ASN A 258 4.96 -8.37 4.76
CA ASN A 258 3.73 -7.58 4.69
C ASN A 258 2.80 -7.80 5.89
N LEU A 259 2.96 -8.82 6.71
CA LEU A 259 2.12 -9.08 7.90
C LEU A 259 2.63 -8.45 9.20
N ILE A 260 3.80 -7.80 9.16
CA ILE A 260 4.47 -7.31 10.37
C ILE A 260 4.94 -5.84 10.22
N GLU A 261 4.96 -5.10 11.33
CA GLU A 261 5.48 -3.73 11.43
C GLU A 261 6.89 -3.71 12.06
N ILE A 262 7.15 -4.60 13.03
CA ILE A 262 8.50 -4.91 13.53
C ILE A 262 8.68 -6.43 13.51
N PRO A 263 9.72 -6.94 12.82
CA PRO A 263 10.07 -8.35 12.89
C PRO A 263 10.75 -8.70 14.20
N ASN A 264 10.30 -9.78 14.82
CA ASN A 264 11.04 -10.52 15.84
C ASN A 264 11.00 -12.01 15.49
N VAL A 265 12.17 -12.59 15.19
CA VAL A 265 12.29 -14.01 14.82
C VAL A 265 12.23 -14.89 16.07
N LEU A 266 11.18 -15.70 16.19
CA LEU A 266 11.03 -16.68 17.27
C LEU A 266 11.33 -18.10 16.79
N THR A 267 12.02 -18.87 17.62
CA THR A 267 12.26 -20.31 17.40
C THR A 267 11.31 -21.13 18.26
N GLY A 268 10.53 -22.01 17.63
CA GLY A 268 9.63 -22.93 18.31
C GLY A 268 9.91 -24.38 17.95
N THR A 269 9.27 -25.29 18.68
CA THR A 269 9.39 -26.74 18.46
C THR A 269 8.05 -27.41 18.33
N PHE A 270 8.02 -28.59 17.71
CA PHE A 270 6.83 -29.44 17.68
C PHE A 270 7.21 -30.88 18.00
N PRO A 271 6.26 -31.74 18.41
CA PRO A 271 6.55 -33.12 18.77
C PRO A 271 7.25 -33.90 17.63
N GLU A 272 8.34 -34.60 17.94
CA GLU A 272 9.09 -35.40 16.96
C GLU A 272 8.26 -36.53 16.33
N GLU A 273 7.15 -36.93 16.98
CA GLU A 273 6.22 -37.94 16.45
C GLU A 273 5.62 -37.56 15.09
N TYR A 274 5.70 -36.31 14.63
CA TYR A 274 5.24 -35.92 13.30
C TYR A 274 6.29 -36.13 12.20
N LEU A 275 7.56 -36.38 12.55
CA LEU A 275 8.66 -36.46 11.58
C LEU A 275 8.59 -37.69 10.65
N TYR A 276 7.72 -38.66 10.91
CA TYR A 276 7.48 -39.77 9.97
C TYR A 276 6.60 -39.37 8.77
N ILE A 277 5.91 -38.22 8.86
CA ILE A 277 5.13 -37.67 7.75
C ILE A 277 6.13 -37.19 6.67
N PRO A 278 5.86 -37.42 5.37
CA PRO A 278 6.70 -36.95 4.28
C PRO A 278 7.03 -35.46 4.41
N LYS A 279 8.29 -35.12 4.15
CA LYS A 279 8.82 -33.76 4.34
C LYS A 279 8.01 -32.70 3.58
N GLU A 280 7.52 -33.02 2.40
CA GLU A 280 6.73 -32.12 1.56
C GLU A 280 5.40 -31.74 2.25
N ILE A 281 4.77 -32.70 2.92
CA ILE A 281 3.52 -32.47 3.68
C ILE A 281 3.82 -31.64 4.94
N LEU A 282 4.90 -31.95 5.67
CA LEU A 282 5.31 -31.18 6.85
C LEU A 282 5.63 -29.73 6.51
N ILE A 283 6.49 -29.50 5.51
CA ILE A 283 6.87 -28.16 5.06
C ILE A 283 5.63 -27.39 4.63
N ARG A 284 4.72 -28.02 3.87
CA ARG A 284 3.48 -27.37 3.42
C ARG A 284 2.55 -27.01 4.59
N ALA A 285 2.41 -27.88 5.59
CA ALA A 285 1.61 -27.63 6.78
C ALA A 285 2.19 -26.50 7.66
N ILE A 286 3.51 -26.44 7.78
CA ILE A 286 4.23 -25.38 8.51
C ILE A 286 4.10 -24.03 7.77
N GLN A 287 4.40 -24.01 6.47
CA GLN A 287 4.47 -22.78 5.67
C GLN A 287 3.11 -22.20 5.30
N HIS A 288 2.23 -22.97 4.65
CA HIS A 288 1.02 -22.39 4.06
C HIS A 288 -0.10 -22.16 5.07
N HIS A 289 -0.22 -22.99 6.10
CA HIS A 289 -1.34 -22.86 7.03
C HIS A 289 -1.05 -21.88 8.15
N GLN A 290 0.22 -21.63 8.47
CA GLN A 290 0.63 -20.84 9.63
C GLN A 290 1.64 -19.73 9.32
N ARG A 291 2.15 -19.65 8.08
CA ARG A 291 3.19 -18.70 7.67
C ARG A 291 4.47 -18.82 8.51
N TYR A 292 4.83 -20.04 8.86
CA TYR A 292 6.07 -20.36 9.57
C TYR A 292 7.11 -20.91 8.59
N PHE A 293 8.39 -20.84 8.96
CA PHE A 293 9.47 -21.40 8.17
C PHE A 293 9.92 -22.73 8.77
N ALA A 294 9.91 -23.78 7.94
CA ALA A 294 10.44 -25.08 8.32
C ALA A 294 11.98 -25.00 8.45
N VAL A 295 12.53 -25.84 9.32
CA VAL A 295 13.96 -25.96 9.53
C VAL A 295 14.40 -27.37 9.13
N VAL A 296 15.54 -27.47 8.44
CA VAL A 296 16.11 -28.72 7.97
C VAL A 296 17.52 -28.93 8.50
N ASP A 297 17.93 -30.19 8.65
CA ASP A 297 19.31 -30.56 8.93
C ASP A 297 20.21 -30.47 7.67
N LYS A 298 21.51 -30.74 7.84
CA LYS A 298 22.48 -30.76 6.73
C LYS A 298 22.19 -31.81 5.64
N LYS A 299 21.36 -32.81 5.94
CA LYS A 299 20.96 -33.87 5.00
C LYS A 299 19.64 -33.52 4.30
N GLY A 300 19.00 -32.40 4.64
CA GLY A 300 17.72 -31.96 4.10
C GLY A 300 16.50 -32.62 4.76
N ASN A 301 16.68 -33.27 5.92
CA ASN A 301 15.55 -33.78 6.70
C ASN A 301 14.95 -32.65 7.53
N VAL A 302 13.61 -32.60 7.60
CA VAL A 302 12.90 -31.65 8.46
C VAL A 302 13.23 -31.94 9.92
N SER A 303 13.61 -30.91 10.68
CA SER A 303 13.78 -31.01 12.13
C SER A 303 12.47 -30.68 12.84
N ALA A 304 12.36 -31.06 14.12
CA ALA A 304 11.24 -30.70 14.99
C ALA A 304 11.25 -29.21 15.43
N ILE A 305 11.85 -28.34 14.61
CA ILE A 305 12.04 -26.92 14.85
C ILE A 305 11.34 -26.15 13.73
N PHE A 306 10.73 -25.03 14.08
CA PHE A 306 10.22 -24.06 13.12
C PHE A 306 10.59 -22.65 13.57
N ILE A 307 10.53 -21.72 12.62
CA ILE A 307 10.63 -20.29 12.89
C ILE A 307 9.30 -19.62 12.60
N THR A 308 8.90 -18.70 13.45
CA THR A 308 7.79 -17.77 13.20
C THR A 308 8.28 -16.34 13.39
N ILE A 309 7.66 -15.39 12.68
CA ILE A 309 7.97 -13.97 12.81
C ILE A 309 6.83 -13.31 13.58
N GLN A 310 7.13 -12.84 14.78
CA GLN A 310 6.19 -12.04 15.57
C GLN A 310 6.19 -10.60 15.04
N ASN A 311 5.02 -9.96 15.05
CA ASN A 311 4.93 -8.51 14.94
C ASN A 311 5.15 -7.87 16.33
N GLY A 312 6.37 -7.47 16.65
CA GLY A 312 6.71 -6.89 17.94
C GLY A 312 8.19 -7.01 18.26
N THR A 313 8.59 -6.57 19.45
CA THR A 313 10.01 -6.47 19.84
C THR A 313 10.51 -7.69 20.60
N GLU A 314 9.72 -8.23 21.54
CA GLU A 314 10.16 -9.33 22.42
C GLU A 314 8.99 -10.29 22.77
N ASP A 315 9.36 -11.46 23.31
CA ASP A 315 8.44 -12.44 23.93
C ASP A 315 9.04 -12.94 25.27
N PRO A 316 9.17 -12.06 26.29
CA PRO A 316 9.93 -12.38 27.51
C PRO A 316 9.33 -13.55 28.32
N LYS A 317 8.01 -13.78 28.21
CA LYS A 317 7.31 -14.89 28.89
C LYS A 317 7.22 -16.15 28.03
N GLY A 318 7.66 -16.08 26.77
CA GLY A 318 7.50 -17.17 25.80
C GLY A 318 6.03 -17.52 25.52
N GLU A 319 5.10 -16.59 25.74
CA GLU A 319 3.65 -16.86 25.61
C GLU A 319 3.26 -16.93 24.14
N ILE A 320 3.88 -16.09 23.32
CA ILE A 320 3.61 -16.04 21.88
C ILE A 320 4.10 -17.34 21.26
N ILE A 321 5.36 -17.71 21.49
CA ILE A 321 5.91 -18.94 20.91
C ILE A 321 5.15 -20.19 21.37
N LYS A 322 4.76 -20.30 22.65
CA LYS A 322 3.92 -21.41 23.14
C LYS A 322 2.55 -21.46 22.44
N GLY A 323 1.96 -20.29 22.17
CA GLY A 323 0.76 -20.17 21.37
C GLY A 323 0.96 -20.71 19.95
N ASN A 324 2.04 -20.28 19.28
CA ASN A 324 2.39 -20.75 17.94
C ASN A 324 2.63 -22.27 17.90
N GLU A 325 3.34 -22.84 18.89
CA GLU A 325 3.58 -24.29 19.02
C GLU A 325 2.26 -25.07 19.16
N ARG A 326 1.32 -24.58 19.98
CA ARG A 326 0.00 -25.21 20.15
C ARG A 326 -0.79 -25.21 18.84
N VAL A 327 -0.78 -24.09 18.12
CA VAL A 327 -1.48 -23.97 16.83
C VAL A 327 -0.84 -24.87 15.79
N LEU A 328 0.49 -24.92 15.71
CA LEU A 328 1.20 -25.81 14.79
C LEU A 328 0.90 -27.28 15.09
N LYS A 329 0.91 -27.68 16.36
CA LYS A 329 0.57 -29.05 16.78
C LYS A 329 -0.82 -29.47 16.28
N ALA A 330 -1.81 -28.59 16.37
CA ALA A 330 -3.15 -28.87 15.84
C ALA A 330 -3.11 -29.10 14.32
N ARG A 331 -2.40 -28.24 13.58
CA ARG A 331 -2.25 -28.37 12.11
C ARG A 331 -1.49 -29.62 11.67
N LEU A 332 -0.45 -29.99 12.41
CA LEU A 332 0.29 -31.23 12.16
C LEU A 332 -0.56 -32.47 12.50
N SER A 333 -1.45 -32.37 13.49
CA SER A 333 -2.43 -33.44 13.78
C SER A 333 -3.43 -33.61 12.64
N ASP A 334 -3.92 -32.52 12.05
CA ASP A 334 -4.77 -32.57 10.85
C ASP A 334 -4.01 -33.24 9.69
N ALA A 335 -2.77 -32.80 9.41
CA ALA A 335 -1.94 -33.36 8.36
C ALA A 335 -1.64 -34.86 8.58
N LYS A 336 -1.37 -35.25 9.83
CA LYS A 336 -1.20 -36.65 10.26
C LYS A 336 -2.43 -37.47 9.93
N PHE A 337 -3.60 -36.98 10.32
CA PHE A 337 -4.87 -37.67 10.08
C PHE A 337 -5.10 -37.87 8.58
N PHE A 338 -4.96 -36.83 7.75
CA PHE A 338 -5.15 -36.95 6.30
C PHE A 338 -4.15 -37.92 5.68
N TYR A 339 -2.86 -37.83 6.04
CA TYR A 339 -1.84 -38.74 5.55
C TYR A 339 -2.14 -40.21 5.92
N GLU A 340 -2.61 -40.47 7.14
CA GLU A 340 -2.99 -41.81 7.57
C GLU A 340 -4.25 -42.34 6.89
N GLN A 341 -5.24 -41.49 6.62
CA GLN A 341 -6.42 -41.89 5.84
C GLN A 341 -6.04 -42.21 4.40
N ASP A 342 -5.19 -41.38 3.79
CA ASP A 342 -4.75 -41.54 2.40
C ASP A 342 -3.99 -42.85 2.21
N ARG A 343 -3.16 -43.23 3.19
CA ARG A 343 -2.42 -44.49 3.23
C ARG A 343 -3.26 -45.75 3.39
N LYS A 344 -4.53 -45.63 3.79
CA LYS A 344 -5.44 -46.79 3.88
C LYS A 344 -5.95 -47.24 2.50
N CYS A 345 -5.79 -46.40 1.49
CA CYS A 345 -6.26 -46.66 0.14
C CYS A 345 -5.08 -46.85 -0.83
N SER A 346 -5.28 -47.62 -1.89
CA SER A 346 -4.28 -47.77 -2.95
C SER A 346 -4.27 -46.56 -3.87
N PHE A 347 -3.22 -46.42 -4.69
CA PHE A 347 -3.21 -45.41 -5.74
C PHE A 347 -4.37 -45.59 -6.73
N ASP A 348 -4.72 -46.83 -7.10
CA ASP A 348 -5.86 -47.11 -7.98
C ASP A 348 -7.18 -46.54 -7.42
N PHE A 349 -7.39 -46.66 -6.11
CA PHE A 349 -8.56 -46.06 -5.45
C PHE A 349 -8.57 -44.53 -5.60
N TRP A 350 -7.42 -43.88 -5.41
CA TRP A 350 -7.31 -42.42 -5.54
C TRP A 350 -7.44 -41.94 -6.98
N VAL A 351 -6.88 -42.69 -7.94
CA VAL A 351 -7.07 -42.44 -9.37
C VAL A 351 -8.56 -42.49 -9.71
N GLU A 352 -9.29 -43.51 -9.28
CA GLU A 352 -10.75 -43.60 -9.48
C GLU A 352 -11.52 -42.40 -8.90
N LYS A 353 -11.08 -41.84 -7.77
CA LYS A 353 -11.68 -40.62 -7.19
C LYS A 353 -11.51 -39.38 -8.06
N LEU A 354 -10.51 -39.32 -8.94
CA LEU A 354 -10.31 -38.20 -9.86
C LEU A 354 -11.46 -38.02 -10.86
N LYS A 355 -12.32 -39.03 -11.06
CA LYS A 355 -13.55 -38.92 -11.87
C LYS A 355 -14.50 -37.86 -11.33
N GLY A 356 -14.47 -37.62 -10.02
CA GLY A 356 -15.26 -36.58 -9.36
C GLY A 356 -14.64 -35.18 -9.40
N VAL A 357 -13.38 -35.04 -9.86
CA VAL A 357 -12.68 -33.76 -9.88
C VAL A 357 -12.71 -33.20 -11.30
N VAL A 358 -13.53 -32.18 -11.51
CA VAL A 358 -13.68 -31.52 -12.81
C VAL A 358 -12.36 -30.85 -13.19
N PHE A 359 -11.82 -31.18 -14.37
CA PHE A 359 -10.62 -30.53 -14.90
C PHE A 359 -10.97 -29.14 -15.45
N TYR A 360 -11.98 -29.08 -16.32
CA TYR A 360 -12.56 -27.85 -16.83
C TYR A 360 -13.99 -28.13 -17.31
N SER A 361 -14.90 -27.17 -17.17
CA SER A 361 -16.29 -27.33 -17.60
C SER A 361 -16.36 -27.73 -19.09
N GLY A 362 -16.97 -28.88 -19.38
CA GLY A 362 -17.08 -29.43 -20.73
C GLY A 362 -15.86 -30.19 -21.26
N LEU A 363 -14.74 -30.27 -20.52
CA LEU A 363 -13.52 -30.98 -20.95
C LEU A 363 -13.22 -32.26 -20.14
N GLY A 364 -14.16 -32.65 -19.28
CA GLY A 364 -14.10 -33.87 -18.47
C GLY A 364 -13.49 -33.68 -17.08
N SER A 365 -13.12 -34.80 -16.48
CA SER A 365 -12.50 -34.91 -15.16
C SER A 365 -10.98 -35.00 -15.24
N LEU A 366 -10.29 -34.86 -14.09
CA LEU A 366 -8.85 -35.11 -14.00
C LEU A 366 -8.50 -36.57 -14.33
N PHE A 367 -9.38 -37.52 -14.03
CA PHE A 367 -9.19 -38.92 -14.41
C PHE A 367 -9.05 -39.09 -15.93
N ASP A 368 -9.82 -38.34 -16.72
CA ASP A 368 -9.77 -38.40 -18.19
C ASP A 368 -8.45 -37.85 -18.76
N LYS A 369 -7.58 -37.26 -17.92
CA LYS A 369 -6.27 -36.71 -18.27
C LYS A 369 -5.10 -37.46 -17.62
N SER A 370 -5.38 -38.46 -16.79
CA SER A 370 -4.38 -39.16 -15.97
C SER A 370 -3.81 -40.40 -16.64
#